data_AF-D9PZH8-F1
#
_entry.id   AF-D9PZH8-F1
#
_cell.length_a   1.000
_cell.length_b   1.000
_cell.length_c   1.000
_cell.angle_alpha   90.00
_cell.angle_beta   90.00
_cell.angle_gamma   90.00
#
_symmetry.space_group_name_H-M   'P 1'
#
loop_
_entity.id
_entity.type
_entity.pdbx_description
1 polymer ?
#
loop_
_entity_poly.entity_id
_entity_poly.type
_entity_poly.pdbx_seq_one_letter_code
_entity_poly.pdbx_strand_id
1 'polypeptide(L)'
;MSEECRGTLRAVAGLIALGMTKEMIRAALHYDFKLDMNDEQFESLYFRAAKCVEEGLVKVRSWSTPFRPGDCNNEVVREVAAMIMRGEDLDSIVPAVLRRHYMLRSGTAYRVLTQRDVEYAYDVALLCIKDKVERAKKWSAP
;
A
#
# COMPACT_ATOMS: atom_id res chain seq x y z
N MET A 1 0.43 24.21 17.60
CA MET A 1 -0.22 24.18 16.27
C MET A 1 0.61 23.25 15.42
N SER A 2 0.13 22.05 15.12
CA SER A 2 0.89 21.12 14.27
C SER A 2 0.95 21.70 12.86
N GLU A 3 2.15 21.83 12.31
CA GLU A 3 2.28 21.89 10.86
C GLU A 3 1.61 20.64 10.33
N GLU A 4 0.49 20.80 9.64
CA GLU A 4 -0.30 19.67 9.18
C GLU A 4 0.58 18.81 8.27
N CYS A 5 0.78 17.55 8.64
CA CYS A 5 1.59 16.62 7.86
C CYS A 5 0.97 16.40 6.47
N ARG A 6 1.36 17.21 5.50
CA ARG A 6 0.77 17.36 4.16
C ARG A 6 1.85 17.43 3.07
N GLY A 7 1.44 17.24 1.82
CA GLY A 7 2.34 17.33 0.66
C GLY A 7 3.54 16.38 0.75
N THR A 8 4.72 16.87 0.38
CA THR A 8 5.99 16.12 0.40
C THR A 8 6.31 15.56 1.78
N LEU A 9 6.01 16.32 2.85
CA LEU A 9 6.22 15.88 4.23
C LEU A 9 5.42 14.61 4.56
N ARG A 10 4.16 14.55 4.12
CA ARG A 10 3.29 13.37 4.29
C ARG A 10 3.75 12.19 3.46
N ALA A 11 4.23 12.44 2.23
CA ALA A 11 4.74 11.39 1.35
C ALA A 11 5.97 10.72 1.97
N VAL A 12 6.95 11.51 2.43
CA VAL A 12 8.16 11.01 3.11
C VAL A 12 7.80 10.27 4.40
N ALA A 13 6.88 10.81 5.21
CA ALA A 13 6.40 10.12 6.41
C ALA A 13 5.75 8.76 6.08
N GLY A 14 5.06 8.65 4.94
CA GLY A 14 4.56 7.38 4.42
C GLY A 14 5.67 6.39 4.09
N LEU A 15 6.74 6.83 3.42
CA LEU A 15 7.90 6.00 3.10
C LEU A 15 8.64 5.53 4.37
N ILE A 16 8.79 6.40 5.36
CA ILE A 16 9.36 6.06 6.67
C ILE A 16 8.51 4.98 7.36
N ALA A 17 7.20 5.19 7.45
CA ALA A 17 6.30 4.23 8.10
C ALA A 17 6.12 2.92 7.30
N LEU A 18 6.52 2.89 6.02
CA LEU A 18 6.67 1.68 5.21
C LEU A 18 7.99 0.93 5.48
N GLY A 19 8.90 1.50 6.29
CA GLY A 19 10.16 0.88 6.68
C GLY A 19 11.31 1.13 5.71
N MET A 20 11.21 2.14 4.82
CA MET A 20 12.34 2.50 3.96
C MET A 20 13.46 3.14 4.77
N THR A 21 14.71 2.82 4.44
CA THR A 21 15.86 3.49 5.06
C THR A 21 15.98 4.93 4.55
N LYS A 22 16.69 5.75 5.30
CA LYS A 22 16.93 7.15 4.97
C LYS A 22 17.59 7.33 3.60
N GLU A 23 18.51 6.45 3.23
CA GLU A 23 19.20 6.44 1.93
C GLU A 23 18.23 6.08 0.80
N MET A 24 17.35 5.10 1.01
CA MET A 24 16.32 4.72 0.03
C MET A 24 15.34 5.87 -0.23
N ILE A 25 14.95 6.59 0.83
CA ILE A 25 14.07 7.76 0.71
C ILE A 25 14.76 8.88 -0.05
N ARG A 26 16.04 9.15 0.25
CA ARG A 26 16.84 10.14 -0.48
C ARG A 26 16.92 9.81 -1.97
N ALA A 27 17.22 8.55 -2.30
CA ALA A 27 17.27 8.08 -3.67
C ALA A 27 15.91 8.22 -4.37
N ALA A 28 14.82 7.81 -3.72
CA ALA A 28 13.47 7.92 -4.30
C ALA A 28 13.09 9.38 -4.58
N LEU A 29 13.37 10.31 -3.65
CA LEU A 29 13.07 11.72 -3.86
C LEU A 29 13.83 12.31 -5.05
N HIS A 30 15.11 11.97 -5.21
CA HIS A 30 15.92 12.42 -6.33
C HIS A 30 15.51 11.77 -7.66
N TYR A 31 15.46 10.44 -7.71
CA TYR A 31 15.28 9.71 -8.97
C TYR A 31 13.83 9.61 -9.42
N ASP A 32 12.90 9.35 -8.52
CA ASP A 32 11.49 9.11 -8.86
C ASP A 32 10.68 10.41 -8.85
N PHE A 33 10.91 11.25 -7.84
CA PHE A 33 10.16 12.51 -7.65
C PHE A 33 10.86 13.74 -8.22
N LYS A 34 12.10 13.61 -8.72
CA LYS A 34 12.91 14.72 -9.28
C LYS A 34 13.04 15.90 -8.32
N LEU A 35 13.11 15.62 -7.02
CA LEU A 35 13.33 16.59 -5.96
C LEU A 35 14.81 16.62 -5.60
N ASP A 36 15.51 17.61 -6.13
CA ASP A 36 16.88 17.90 -5.76
C ASP A 36 16.91 18.70 -4.46
N MET A 37 17.42 18.08 -3.40
CA MET A 37 17.60 18.68 -2.09
C MET A 37 19.05 18.52 -1.68
N ASN A 38 19.60 19.54 -1.05
CA ASN A 38 20.88 19.41 -0.36
C ASN A 38 20.71 18.59 0.94
N ASP A 39 21.82 18.26 1.59
CA ASP A 39 21.80 17.43 2.79
C ASP A 39 20.96 18.05 3.91
N GLU A 40 21.13 19.33 4.24
CA GLU A 40 20.36 20.00 5.30
C GLU A 40 18.85 20.00 5.04
N GLN A 41 18.43 20.26 3.80
CA GLN A 41 17.02 20.24 3.39
C GLN A 41 16.42 18.84 3.56
N PHE A 42 17.17 17.81 3.13
CA PHE A 42 16.74 16.44 3.26
C PHE A 42 16.66 16.01 4.74
N GLU A 43 17.66 16.35 5.55
CA GLU A 43 17.68 16.06 6.99
C GLU A 43 16.49 16.69 7.71
N SER A 44 16.21 17.97 7.43
CA SER A 44 15.06 18.67 8.00
C SER A 44 13.72 18.02 7.61
N LEU A 45 13.56 17.69 6.32
CA LEU A 45 12.36 17.01 5.82
C LEU A 45 12.17 15.63 6.45
N TYR A 46 13.24 14.84 6.53
CA TYR A 46 13.22 13.50 7.13
C TYR A 46 12.84 13.57 8.62
N PHE A 47 13.45 14.49 9.38
CA PHE A 47 13.16 14.64 10.81
C PHE A 47 11.71 15.05 11.06
N ARG A 48 11.20 16.03 10.31
CA ARG A 48 9.78 16.45 10.40
C ARG A 48 8.85 15.31 9.99
N ALA A 49 9.21 14.53 8.98
CA ALA A 49 8.42 13.39 8.52
C ALA A 49 8.40 12.26 9.56
N ALA A 50 9.54 11.95 10.19
CA ALA A 50 9.63 10.98 11.27
C ALA A 50 8.75 11.40 12.46
N LYS A 51 8.79 12.69 12.82
CA LYS A 51 7.90 13.24 13.85
C LYS A 51 6.41 13.05 13.50
N CYS A 52 6.02 13.23 12.24
CA CYS A 52 4.63 12.91 11.83
C CYS A 52 4.25 11.44 12.04
N VAL A 53 5.21 10.52 11.87
CA VAL A 53 4.99 9.08 12.09
C VAL A 53 4.85 8.81 13.59
N GLU A 54 5.74 9.36 14.41
CA GLU A 54 5.69 9.25 15.88
C GLU A 54 4.38 9.81 16.46
N GLU A 55 3.89 10.92 15.93
CA GLU A 55 2.62 11.55 16.31
C GLU A 55 1.38 10.82 15.73
N GLY A 56 1.56 9.74 14.96
CA GLY A 56 0.46 8.94 14.39
C GLY A 56 -0.34 9.66 13.29
N LEU A 57 0.20 10.73 12.71
CA LEU A 57 -0.46 11.56 11.69
C LEU A 57 -0.46 10.92 10.30
N VAL A 58 0.39 9.91 10.10
CA VAL A 58 0.42 9.08 8.91
C VAL A 58 0.13 7.63 9.29
N LYS A 59 -1.04 7.15 8.87
CA LYS A 59 -1.40 5.75 8.94
C LYS A 59 -0.93 5.08 7.65
N VAL A 60 0.23 4.44 7.69
CA VAL A 60 0.53 3.41 6.71
C VAL A 60 -0.41 2.25 7.01
N ARG A 61 -1.06 1.70 5.98
CA ARG A 61 -1.77 0.42 6.12
C ARG A 61 -0.70 -0.62 6.44
N SER A 62 -0.47 -0.80 7.74
CA SER A 62 0.34 -1.85 8.30
C SER A 62 -0.33 -3.20 7.96
N TRP A 63 0.47 -4.25 7.83
CA TRP A 63 0.04 -5.64 7.88
C TRP A 63 -0.83 -5.96 9.12
N SER A 64 -0.73 -5.13 10.17
CA SER A 64 -1.58 -5.19 11.37
C SER A 64 -2.93 -4.49 11.23
N THR A 65 -3.27 -3.91 10.07
CA THR A 65 -4.62 -3.38 9.83
C THR A 65 -5.57 -4.56 9.73
N PRO A 66 -6.51 -4.73 10.68
CA PRO A 66 -7.35 -5.91 10.72
C PRO A 66 -8.18 -6.01 9.45
N PHE A 67 -8.22 -7.21 8.87
CA PHE A 67 -9.08 -7.56 7.74
C PHE A 67 -10.51 -7.09 8.00
N ARG A 68 -11.05 -6.26 7.11
CA ARG A 68 -12.43 -5.80 7.19
C ARG A 68 -13.24 -6.53 6.11
N PRO A 69 -14.50 -6.91 6.40
CA PRO A 69 -15.36 -7.53 5.39
C PRO A 69 -15.49 -6.72 4.07
N GLY A 70 -15.35 -5.39 4.14
CA GLY A 70 -15.36 -4.52 2.96
C GLY A 70 -14.11 -4.59 2.09
N ASP A 71 -12.99 -5.12 2.58
CA ASP A 71 -11.75 -5.20 1.81
C ASP A 71 -11.87 -6.19 0.63
N CYS A 72 -12.73 -7.21 0.74
CA CYS A 72 -13.05 -8.14 -0.36
C CYS A 72 -13.80 -7.50 -1.53
N ASN A 73 -14.34 -6.28 -1.36
CA ASN A 73 -15.01 -5.56 -2.44
C ASN A 73 -14.05 -4.68 -3.25
N ASN A 74 -12.78 -4.58 -2.85
CA ASN A 74 -11.78 -3.84 -3.59
C ASN A 74 -11.49 -4.53 -4.94
N GLU A 75 -11.44 -3.73 -6.02
CA GLU A 75 -11.27 -4.23 -7.39
C GLU A 75 -9.97 -5.03 -7.57
N VAL A 76 -8.85 -4.50 -7.07
CA VAL A 76 -7.54 -5.16 -7.15
C VAL A 76 -7.55 -6.46 -6.37
N VAL A 77 -8.09 -6.44 -5.14
CA VAL A 77 -8.21 -7.65 -4.30
C VAL A 77 -9.04 -8.73 -5.00
N ARG A 78 -10.15 -8.35 -5.64
CA ARG A 78 -11.02 -9.30 -6.36
C ARG A 78 -10.33 -9.91 -7.57
N GLU A 79 -9.58 -9.11 -8.31
CA GLU A 79 -8.81 -9.60 -9.46
C GLU A 79 -7.69 -10.55 -9.01
N VAL A 80 -6.92 -10.16 -8.01
CA VAL A 80 -5.88 -11.01 -7.43
C VAL A 80 -6.47 -12.32 -6.89
N ALA A 81 -7.62 -12.27 -6.21
CA ALA A 81 -8.31 -13.48 -5.76
C ALA A 81 -8.69 -14.41 -6.93
N ALA A 82 -9.14 -13.86 -8.05
CA ALA A 82 -9.46 -14.64 -9.25
C ALA A 82 -8.21 -15.28 -9.87
N MET A 83 -7.06 -14.60 -9.84
CA MET A 83 -5.78 -15.12 -10.31
C MET A 83 -5.29 -16.27 -9.43
N ILE A 84 -5.33 -16.11 -8.10
CA ILE A 84 -5.00 -17.17 -7.14
C ILE A 84 -5.86 -18.42 -7.39
N MET A 85 -7.17 -18.25 -7.58
CA MET A 85 -8.10 -19.35 -7.84
C MET A 85 -7.86 -20.06 -9.19
N ARG A 86 -7.14 -19.44 -10.12
CA ARG A 86 -6.68 -20.07 -11.38
C ARG A 86 -5.32 -20.78 -11.23
N GLY A 87 -4.69 -20.71 -10.07
CA GLY A 87 -3.39 -21.32 -9.80
C GLY A 87 -2.20 -20.44 -10.14
N GLU A 88 -2.40 -19.12 -10.31
CA GLU A 88 -1.31 -18.17 -10.52
C GLU A 88 -0.58 -17.89 -9.18
N ASP A 89 0.76 -17.78 -9.23
CA ASP A 89 1.59 -17.43 -8.08
C ASP A 89 1.83 -15.92 -7.96
N LEU A 90 2.36 -15.48 -6.81
CA LEU A 90 2.60 -14.07 -6.53
C LEU A 90 3.53 -13.41 -7.57
N ASP A 91 4.59 -14.12 -7.97
CA ASP A 91 5.58 -13.64 -8.95
C ASP A 91 4.96 -13.39 -10.33
N SER A 92 3.94 -14.15 -10.71
CA SER A 92 3.15 -13.96 -11.93
C SER A 92 2.08 -12.88 -11.76
N ILE A 93 1.46 -12.80 -10.58
CA ILE A 93 0.36 -11.88 -10.28
C ILE A 93 0.83 -10.43 -10.26
N VAL A 94 1.92 -10.13 -9.55
CA VAL A 94 2.44 -8.76 -9.39
C VAL A 94 2.60 -8.02 -10.73
N PRO A 95 3.39 -8.53 -11.70
CA PRO A 95 3.59 -7.81 -12.97
C PRO A 95 2.33 -7.77 -13.84
N ALA A 96 1.42 -8.73 -13.73
CA ALA A 96 0.17 -8.73 -14.50
C ALA A 96 -0.81 -7.67 -13.98
N VAL A 97 -0.96 -7.56 -12.65
CA VAL A 97 -1.83 -6.56 -12.00
C VAL A 97 -1.27 -5.16 -12.21
N LEU A 98 0.04 -4.95 -12.03
CA LEU A 98 0.67 -3.65 -12.27
C LEU A 98 0.51 -3.18 -13.71
N ARG A 99 0.60 -4.08 -14.70
CA ARG A 99 0.38 -3.72 -16.11
C ARG A 99 -1.05 -3.26 -16.40
N ARG A 100 -2.05 -3.82 -15.71
CA ARG A 100 -3.47 -3.48 -15.92
C ARG A 100 -3.90 -2.25 -15.12
N HIS A 101 -3.36 -2.12 -13.92
CA HIS A 101 -3.82 -1.16 -12.90
C HIS A 101 -2.76 -0.16 -12.49
N TYR A 102 -1.75 0.06 -13.33
CA TYR A 102 -0.66 1.00 -13.06
C TYR A 102 -1.18 2.35 -12.52
N MET A 103 -2.32 2.82 -13.07
CA MET A 103 -3.09 3.93 -12.51
C MET A 103 -4.50 3.46 -12.15
N LEU A 104 -4.79 3.40 -10.86
CA LEU A 104 -6.14 3.13 -10.35
C LEU A 104 -6.90 4.42 -10.12
N ARG A 105 -8.14 4.45 -10.61
CA ARG A 105 -9.07 5.54 -10.32
C ARG A 105 -9.69 5.32 -8.94
N SER A 106 -9.42 6.22 -8.00
CA SER A 106 -10.04 6.25 -6.68
C SER A 106 -10.89 7.52 -6.58
N GLY A 107 -12.18 7.41 -6.94
CA GLY A 107 -13.08 8.55 -7.04
C GLY A 107 -12.69 9.51 -8.17
N THR A 108 -12.30 10.73 -7.80
CA THR A 108 -11.86 11.79 -8.74
C THR A 108 -10.35 11.82 -8.96
N ALA A 109 -9.57 11.04 -8.21
CA ALA A 109 -8.11 11.03 -8.29
C ALA A 109 -7.58 9.72 -8.89
N TYR A 110 -6.40 9.79 -9.51
CA TYR A 110 -5.64 8.62 -9.94
C TYR A 110 -4.53 8.36 -8.92
N ARG A 111 -4.34 7.10 -8.54
CA ARG A 111 -3.22 6.64 -7.70
C ARG A 111 -2.39 5.64 -8.48
N VAL A 112 -1.06 5.81 -8.43
CA VAL A 112 -0.14 4.80 -8.95
C VAL A 112 -0.19 3.57 -8.04
N LEU A 113 -0.36 2.40 -8.64
CA LEU A 113 -0.28 1.13 -7.93
C LEU A 113 1.18 0.69 -7.84
N THR A 114 1.65 0.38 -6.63
CA THR A 114 2.99 -0.14 -6.40
C THR A 114 2.98 -1.66 -6.24
N GLN A 115 4.13 -2.31 -6.42
CA GLN A 115 4.28 -3.74 -6.15
C GLN A 115 3.75 -4.13 -4.77
N ARG A 116 4.08 -3.33 -3.74
CA ARG A 116 3.66 -3.56 -2.37
C ARG A 116 2.14 -3.49 -2.17
N ASP A 117 1.45 -2.66 -2.96
CA ASP A 117 -0.01 -2.62 -2.94
C ASP A 117 -0.62 -3.92 -3.48
N VAL A 118 0.02 -4.53 -4.48
CA VAL A 118 -0.42 -5.81 -5.06
C VAL A 118 -0.13 -6.96 -4.11
N GLU A 119 1.04 -6.99 -3.48
CA GLU A 119 1.38 -7.95 -2.43
C GLU A 119 0.38 -7.89 -1.28
N TYR A 120 0.04 -6.68 -0.81
CA TYR A 120 -1.02 -6.51 0.19
C TYR A 120 -2.38 -7.01 -0.30
N ALA A 121 -2.74 -6.73 -1.56
CA ALA A 121 -3.98 -7.23 -2.14
C ALA A 121 -4.01 -8.77 -2.22
N TYR A 122 -2.86 -9.41 -2.42
CA TYR A 122 -2.69 -10.86 -2.41
C TYR A 122 -2.98 -11.46 -1.03
N ASP A 123 -2.41 -10.90 0.04
CA ASP A 123 -2.68 -11.40 1.39
C ASP A 123 -4.16 -11.24 1.78
N VAL A 124 -4.75 -10.08 1.45
CA VAL A 124 -6.18 -9.84 1.67
C VAL A 124 -7.03 -10.80 0.84
N ALA A 125 -6.65 -11.08 -0.41
CA ALA A 125 -7.36 -12.01 -1.28
C ALA A 125 -7.37 -13.44 -0.70
N LEU A 126 -6.27 -13.91 -0.13
CA LEU A 126 -6.21 -15.21 0.56
C LEU A 126 -7.20 -15.27 1.73
N LEU A 127 -7.29 -14.20 2.52
CA LEU A 127 -8.26 -14.11 3.63
C LEU A 127 -9.71 -14.09 3.13
N CYS A 128 -10.00 -13.36 2.05
CA CYS A 128 -11.32 -13.34 1.40
C CYS A 128 -11.73 -14.72 0.87
N ILE A 129 -10.81 -15.44 0.23
CA ILE A 129 -11.04 -16.80 -0.26
C ILE A 129 -11.37 -17.72 0.92
N LYS A 130 -10.57 -17.65 1.99
CA LYS A 130 -10.79 -18.46 3.20
C LYS A 130 -12.17 -18.20 3.83
N ASP A 131 -12.54 -16.94 4.06
CA ASP A 131 -13.87 -16.59 4.62
C ASP A 131 -15.01 -17.08 3.70
N LYS A 132 -14.87 -16.94 2.38
CA LYS A 132 -15.88 -17.43 1.42
C LYS A 132 -16.03 -18.96 1.49
N VAL A 133 -14.93 -19.70 1.59
CA VAL A 133 -14.94 -21.16 1.76
C VAL A 133 -15.57 -21.56 3.09
N GLU A 134 -15.24 -20.87 4.19
CA GLU A 134 -15.84 -21.13 5.50
C GLU A 134 -17.36 -20.88 5.52
N ARG A 135 -17.83 -19.81 4.89
CA ARG A 135 -19.27 -19.54 4.74
C ARG A 135 -19.98 -20.57 3.88
N ALA A 136 -19.38 -20.98 2.77
CA ALA A 136 -19.93 -22.04 1.92
C ALA A 136 -20.07 -23.36 2.70
N LYS A 137 -19.06 -23.73 3.49
CA LYS A 137 -19.10 -24.90 4.38
C LYS A 137 -20.20 -24.81 5.43
N LYS A 138 -20.40 -23.64 6.03
CA LYS A 138 -21.47 -23.39 7.02
C LYS A 138 -22.86 -23.50 6.39
N TRP A 139 -23.03 -23.07 5.15
CA TRP A 139 -24.29 -23.20 4.41
C TRP A 139 -24.57 -24.63 3.94
N SER A 140 -23.53 -25.41 3.64
CA SER A 140 -23.66 -26.81 3.24
C SER A 140 -23.66 -27.79 4.42
N ALA A 141 -23.56 -27.31 5.66
CA ALA A 141 -23.62 -28.15 6.84
C ALA A 141 -25.07 -28.60 7.07
N PRO A 142 -25.32 -29.92 7.25
CA PRO A 142 -26.66 -30.49 7.43
C PRO A 142 -27.34 -30.04 8.73
#